data_AF-A0A1H5YPN3-F1
#
_entry.id   AF-A0A1H5YPN3-F1
#
_cell.length_a   1.000
_cell.length_b   1.000
_cell.length_c   1.000
_cell.angle_alpha   90.00
_cell.angle_beta   90.00
_cell.angle_gamma   90.00
#
_symmetry.space_group_name_H-M   'P 1'
#
loop_
_entity.id
_entity.type
_entity.pdbx_description
1 polymer ?
#
loop_
_entity_poly.entity_id
_entity_poly.type
_entity_poly.pdbx_seq_one_letter_code
_entity_poly.pdbx_strand_id
1 'polypeptide(L)' 'MNTEESKGNWDQQKEKLKQKFAALTDNDILFKEGTKEEMISKLQKKLGKTREELLKIIEGL' A
#
# COMPACT_ATOMS: atom_id res chain seq x y z
N MET A 1 -19.12 6.76 -11.75
CA MET A 1 -19.28 5.74 -10.68
C MET A 1 -17.96 4.98 -10.64
N ASN A 2 -17.11 4.96 -9.61
CA ASN A 2 -17.19 5.41 -8.22
C ASN A 2 -15.75 5.75 -7.76
N THR A 3 -15.43 7.02 -7.57
CA THR A 3 -14.15 7.46 -7.01
C THR A 3 -14.05 7.18 -5.50
N GLU A 4 -15.17 6.87 -4.86
CA GLU A 4 -15.27 6.55 -3.42
C GLU A 4 -14.92 5.08 -3.09
N GLU A 5 -15.16 4.14 -4.01
CA GLU A 5 -14.79 2.72 -3.81
C GLU A 5 -13.27 2.52 -3.73
N SER A 6 -12.48 3.33 -4.45
CA SER A 6 -11.01 3.24 -4.43
C SER A 6 -10.38 3.64 -3.09
N LYS A 7 -11.02 4.53 -2.30
CA LYS A 7 -10.51 4.90 -0.96
C LYS A 7 -10.80 3.81 0.06
N GLY A 8 -12.02 3.25 0.05
CA GLY A 8 -12.41 2.17 0.96
C GLY A 8 -11.58 0.91 0.74
N ASN A 9 -11.27 0.58 -0.52
CA ASN A 9 -10.48 -0.60 -0.84
C ASN A 9 -9.00 -0.46 -0.41
N TRP A 10 -8.43 0.75 -0.49
CA TRP A 10 -7.02 0.98 -0.12
C TRP A 10 -6.75 0.74 1.37
N ASP A 11 -7.69 1.11 2.24
CA ASP A 11 -7.58 0.93 3.69
C ASP A 11 -7.56 -0.55 4.10
N GLN A 12 -8.27 -1.40 3.36
CA GLN A 12 -8.20 -2.86 3.54
C GLN A 12 -6.96 -3.46 2.89
N GLN A 13 -6.60 -3.01 1.69
CA GLN A 13 -5.42 -3.49 0.97
C GLN A 13 -4.14 -3.24 1.77
N LYS A 14 -4.01 -2.07 2.44
CA LYS A 14 -2.85 -1.77 3.30
C LYS A 14 -2.78 -2.68 4.53
N GLU A 15 -3.91 -3.02 5.15
CA GLU A 15 -3.93 -3.93 6.30
C GLU A 15 -3.49 -5.33 5.87
N LYS A 16 -4.03 -5.84 4.75
CA LYS A 16 -3.59 -7.11 4.17
C LYS A 16 -2.12 -7.08 3.79
N LEU A 17 -1.62 -5.95 3.26
CA LEU A 17 -0.21 -5.77 2.93
C LEU A 17 0.67 -5.85 4.19
N LYS A 18 0.26 -5.20 5.29
CA LYS A 18 0.95 -5.28 6.60
C LYS A 18 0.93 -6.69 7.17
N GLN A 19 -0.19 -7.40 7.06
CA GLN A 19 -0.27 -8.81 7.47
C GLN A 19 0.64 -9.71 6.63
N LYS A 20 0.74 -9.45 5.32
CA LYS A 20 1.59 -10.20 4.40
C LYS A 20 3.08 -9.92 4.61
N PHE A 21 3.42 -8.70 4.98
CA PHE A 21 4.80 -8.26 5.22
C PHE A 21 4.97 -7.82 6.66
N ALA A 22 5.42 -8.73 7.52
CA ALA A 22 5.76 -8.43 8.92
C ALA A 22 6.84 -7.33 9.08
N ALA A 23 7.58 -7.01 8.02
CA ALA A 23 8.53 -5.90 7.99
C ALA A 23 7.85 -4.51 7.91
N LEU A 24 6.57 -4.45 7.54
CA LEU A 24 5.81 -3.20 7.47
C LEU A 24 5.22 -2.85 8.83
N THR A 25 5.32 -1.58 9.18
CA THR A 25 4.72 -1.01 10.38
C THR A 25 3.60 -0.06 9.98
N ASP A 26 2.76 0.31 10.95
CA ASP A 26 1.68 1.28 10.76
C ASP A 26 2.16 2.61 10.16
N ASN A 27 3.41 3.00 10.43
CA ASN A 27 4.02 4.20 9.86
C ASN A 27 4.37 4.06 8.38
N ASP A 28 4.73 2.86 7.91
CA ASP A 28 5.10 2.63 6.50
C ASP A 28 3.88 2.59 5.60
N ILE A 29 2.75 2.13 6.14
CA ILE A 29 1.47 2.03 5.42
C ILE A 29 0.48 3.16 5.77
N LEU A 30 0.97 4.21 6.42
CA LEU A 30 0.14 5.34 6.81
C LEU A 30 -0.30 6.12 5.57
N PHE A 31 -1.56 5.98 5.19
CA PHE A 31 -2.13 6.78 4.11
C PHE A 31 -2.63 8.12 4.65
N LYS A 32 -1.89 9.19 4.41
CA LYS A 32 -2.47 10.54 4.40
C LYS A 32 -2.97 10.82 2.99
N GLU A 33 -4.16 11.36 2.87
CA GLU A 33 -4.77 11.69 1.58
C GLU A 33 -3.78 12.49 0.70
N GLY A 34 -3.44 11.95 -0.49
CA GLY A 34 -2.42 12.51 -1.38
C GLY A 34 -1.00 11.91 -1.25
N THR A 35 -0.73 11.02 -0.29
CA THR A 35 0.62 10.46 -0.06
C THR A 35 0.84 9.05 -0.63
N LYS A 36 -0.05 8.57 -1.51
CA LYS A 36 0.04 7.22 -2.11
C LYS A 36 1.43 6.94 -2.70
N GLU A 37 1.99 7.91 -3.41
CA GLU A 37 3.30 7.78 -4.05
C GLU A 37 4.45 7.74 -3.05
N GLU A 38 4.33 8.49 -1.95
CA GLU A 38 5.32 8.49 -0.88
C GLU A 38 5.32 7.15 -0.14
N MET A 39 4.12 6.59 0.11
CA MET A 39 3.94 5.26 0.69
C MET A 39 4.56 4.19 -0.21
N ILE A 40 4.23 4.17 -1.51
CA ILE A 40 4.84 3.24 -2.48
C ILE A 40 6.36 3.36 -2.46
N SER A 41 6.92 4.57 -2.44
CA SER A 41 8.37 4.78 -2.41
C SER A 41 9.04 4.24 -1.13
N LYS A 42 8.38 4.38 0.04
CA LYS A 42 8.85 3.77 1.30
C LYS A 42 8.79 2.26 1.23
N LEU A 43 7.71 1.70 0.72
CA LEU A 43 7.53 0.26 0.54
C LEU A 43 8.61 -0.31 -0.39
N GLN A 44 8.96 0.37 -1.48
CA GLN A 44 10.03 -0.05 -2.38
C GLN A 44 11.37 -0.17 -1.64
N LYS A 45 11.73 0.84 -0.84
CA LYS A 45 12.97 0.83 -0.06
C LYS A 45 12.97 -0.22 1.04
N LYS A 46 11.83 -0.43 1.71
CA LYS A 46 11.73 -1.31 2.87
C LYS A 46 11.62 -2.79 2.50
N LEU A 47 10.85 -3.08 1.45
CA LEU A 47 10.66 -4.44 0.94
C LEU A 47 11.68 -4.82 -0.12
N GLY A 48 12.48 -3.86 -0.61
CA GLY A 48 13.42 -4.08 -1.71
C GLY A 48 12.71 -4.45 -3.03
N LYS A 49 11.44 -4.08 -3.19
CA LYS A 49 10.61 -4.43 -4.34
C LYS A 49 10.46 -3.26 -5.31
N THR A 50 10.23 -3.56 -6.57
CA THR A 50 9.91 -2.54 -7.57
C THR A 50 8.48 -2.04 -7.39
N ARG A 51 8.19 -0.86 -7.94
CA ARG A 51 6.84 -0.27 -7.93
C ARG A 51 5.82 -1.22 -8.55
N GLU A 52 6.15 -1.84 -9.69
CA GLU A 52 5.28 -2.82 -10.35
C GLU A 52 4.95 -4.03 -9.48
N GLU A 53 5.96 -4.60 -8.80
CA GLU A 53 5.76 -5.72 -7.88
C GLU A 53 4.78 -5.35 -6.77
N LEU A 54 4.96 -4.18 -6.17
CA LEU A 54 4.07 -3.68 -5.12
C LEU A 54 2.65 -3.44 -5.63
N LEU A 55 2.51 -2.83 -6.81
CA LEU A 55 1.20 -2.61 -7.41
C LEU A 55 0.49 -3.92 -7.70
N LYS A 56 1.18 -4.92 -8.29
CA LYS A 56 0.62 -6.26 -8.51
C LYS A 56 0.20 -6.94 -7.22
N ILE A 57 1.01 -6.81 -6.16
CA ILE A 57 0.64 -7.36 -4.86
C ILE A 57 -0.63 -6.68 -4.37
N ILE A 58 -0.69 -5.35 -4.42
CA ILE A 58 -1.82 -4.59 -3.90
C ILE A 58 -3.09 -4.81 -4.73
N GLU A 59 -3.00 -4.88 -6.05
CA GLU A 59 -4.11 -5.25 -6.94
C GLU A 59 -4.60 -6.69 -6.72
N GLY A 60 -3.72 -7.59 -6.28
CA GLY A 60 -4.06 -8.97 -5.94
C GLY A 60 -4.58 -9.18 -4.51
N LEU A 61 -4.69 -8.13 -3.69
CA LEU A 61 -5.19 -8.17 -2.31
C LEU A 61 -6.64 -7.68 -2.24
#